data_AF-A0A3D5N4D8-F1
#
_entry.id   AF-A0A3D5N4D8-F1
#
_cell.length_a   1.000
_cell.length_b   1.000
_cell.length_c   1.000
_cell.angle_alpha   90.00
_cell.angle_beta   90.00
_cell.angle_gamma   90.00
#
_symmetry.space_group_name_H-M   'P 1'
#
loop_
_entity.id
_entity.type
_entity.pdbx_description
1 polymer ?
#
loop_
_entity_poly.entity_id
_entity_poly.type
_entity_poly.pdbx_seq_one_letter_code
_entity_poly.pdbx_strand_id
1 'polypeptide(L)'
;MLLALNILPKETPKESLPGRKLRDGVVSIAAGLGIGGAIWTIMTRDLPNSISAYHLANSKIEGGGTNVVNVILVDFRGFDTFGEIIVLGIAALSIFALIETVTQGEAAKRLASWVVSNRRSADRHPMMMVVATRVMLPLSLMVGVYIFLRGHNEPGGGFIAGLVVSVALVMQYMASGFGWTQNRMKVNYHGMIGLGVIAAAITGASAWVAGLPFLTSGFVHVHLPIVGEFELASAMGFDLGVFLTVVGAVMLALAKLSQVERMAEHVDVNLDPMDHDPSVRIATPEKEA
;
A
#
# COMPACT_ATOMS: atom_id res chain seq x y z
N MET A 1 -7.53 4.06 7.31
CA MET A 1 -8.78 4.67 7.84
C MET A 1 -9.00 4.35 9.32
N LEU A 2 -8.95 3.08 9.76
CA LEU A 2 -9.14 2.71 11.17
C LEU A 2 -8.20 3.45 12.13
N LEU A 3 -6.91 3.58 11.78
CA LEU A 3 -5.92 4.38 12.52
C LEU A 3 -6.33 5.85 12.69
N ALA A 4 -6.90 6.47 11.66
CA ALA A 4 -7.36 7.85 11.73
C ALA A 4 -8.65 8.00 12.55
N LEU A 5 -9.57 7.03 12.45
CA LEU A 5 -10.80 7.01 13.25
C LEU A 5 -10.53 6.79 14.75
N ASN A 6 -9.43 6.12 15.11
CA ASN A 6 -9.01 5.97 16.50
C ASN A 6 -8.80 7.33 17.21
N ILE A 7 -8.50 8.38 16.42
CA ILE A 7 -8.19 9.74 16.89
C ILE A 7 -9.46 10.64 16.85
N LEU A 8 -10.57 10.17 16.29
CA LEU A 8 -11.80 10.97 16.18
C LEU A 8 -12.80 10.68 17.32
N PRO A 9 -13.66 11.65 17.67
CA PRO A 9 -14.78 11.40 18.58
C PRO A 9 -15.66 10.25 18.07
N LYS A 10 -16.06 9.36 18.98
CA LYS A 10 -16.93 8.21 18.66
C LYS A 10 -18.33 8.62 18.20
N GLU A 11 -18.76 9.81 18.60
CA GLU A 11 -20.06 10.36 18.24
C GLU A 11 -19.87 11.61 17.39
N THR A 12 -20.56 11.64 16.25
CA THR A 12 -20.63 12.83 15.41
C THR A 12 -21.69 13.78 15.97
N PRO A 13 -21.36 15.07 16.18
CA PRO A 13 -22.35 16.07 16.60
C PRO A 13 -23.55 16.14 15.64
N LYS A 14 -24.76 16.24 16.19
CA LYS A 14 -26.00 16.39 15.40
C LYS A 14 -26.18 17.85 14.99
N GLU A 15 -25.46 18.29 13.96
CA GLU A 15 -25.49 19.70 13.51
C GLU A 15 -26.55 19.98 12.42
N SER A 16 -27.05 18.94 11.75
CA SER A 16 -27.91 19.10 10.57
C SER A 16 -29.41 19.00 10.89
N LEU A 17 -30.14 20.09 10.58
CA LEU A 17 -31.59 20.17 10.65
C LEU A 17 -32.28 19.16 9.70
N PRO A 18 -33.49 18.65 10.03
CA PRO A 18 -34.22 17.70 9.19
C PRO A 18 -34.44 18.17 7.74
N GLY A 19 -34.74 19.46 7.54
CA GLY A 19 -34.93 20.03 6.20
C GLY A 19 -33.65 20.02 5.34
N ARG A 20 -32.48 20.22 5.96
CA ARG A 20 -31.18 20.10 5.27
C ARG A 20 -30.94 18.66 4.84
N LYS A 21 -31.22 17.69 5.72
CA LYS A 21 -31.10 16.26 5.39
C LYS A 21 -32.03 15.84 4.25
N LEU A 22 -33.26 16.36 4.22
CA LEU A 22 -34.19 16.11 3.12
C LEU A 22 -33.66 16.67 1.80
N ARG A 23 -33.21 17.94 1.80
CA ARG A 23 -32.59 18.56 0.61
C ARG A 23 -31.40 17.74 0.12
N ASP A 24 -30.48 17.41 1.01
CA ASP A 24 -29.27 16.66 0.65
C ASP A 24 -29.61 15.24 0.16
N GLY A 25 -30.64 14.61 0.73
CA GLY A 25 -31.19 13.36 0.25
C GLY A 25 -31.77 13.46 -1.17
N VAL A 26 -32.57 14.50 -1.45
CA VAL A 26 -33.12 14.76 -2.79
C VAL A 26 -32.01 15.02 -3.80
N VAL A 27 -31.03 15.85 -3.45
CA VAL A 27 -29.86 16.14 -4.31
C VAL A 27 -29.06 14.87 -4.59
N SER A 28 -28.83 14.04 -3.57
CA SER A 28 -28.07 12.78 -3.71
C SER A 28 -28.81 11.78 -4.59
N ILE A 29 -30.13 11.65 -4.45
CA ILE A 29 -30.96 10.77 -5.30
C ILE A 29 -30.96 11.29 -6.74
N ALA A 30 -31.19 12.58 -6.94
CA ALA A 30 -31.20 13.18 -8.27
C ALA A 30 -29.84 13.01 -8.97
N ALA A 31 -28.73 13.28 -8.27
CA ALA A 31 -27.39 13.08 -8.78
C ALA A 31 -27.09 11.60 -9.08
N GLY A 32 -27.46 10.69 -8.17
CA GLY A 32 -27.27 9.25 -8.33
C GLY A 32 -28.04 8.68 -9.51
N LEU A 33 -29.31 9.08 -9.68
CA LEU A 33 -30.12 8.70 -10.83
C LEU A 33 -29.59 9.32 -12.13
N GLY A 34 -29.13 10.57 -12.09
CA GLY A 34 -28.53 11.24 -13.25
C GLY A 34 -27.27 10.53 -13.73
N ILE A 35 -26.32 10.28 -12.83
CA ILE A 35 -25.07 9.57 -13.15
C ILE A 35 -25.36 8.13 -13.56
N GLY A 36 -26.21 7.41 -12.81
CA GLY A 36 -26.59 6.04 -13.12
C GLY A 36 -27.27 5.91 -14.48
N GLY A 37 -28.17 6.84 -14.81
CA GLY A 37 -28.80 6.94 -16.13
C GLY A 37 -27.79 7.22 -17.23
N ALA A 38 -26.86 8.15 -17.03
CA ALA A 38 -25.80 8.43 -17.99
C ALA A 38 -24.93 7.18 -18.26
N ILE A 39 -24.49 6.48 -17.20
CA ILE A 39 -23.71 5.24 -17.33
C ILE A 39 -24.51 4.18 -18.09
N TRP A 40 -25.78 3.95 -17.72
CA TRP A 40 -26.65 3.01 -18.41
C TRP A 40 -26.75 3.31 -19.91
N THR A 41 -26.96 4.58 -20.27
CA THR A 41 -27.06 4.98 -21.68
C THR A 41 -25.76 4.87 -22.46
N ILE A 42 -24.60 4.89 -21.80
CA ILE A 42 -23.30 4.70 -22.44
C ILE A 42 -23.01 3.20 -22.61
N MET A 43 -23.24 2.40 -21.56
CA MET A 43 -22.92 0.98 -21.55
C MET A 43 -23.82 0.13 -22.47
N THR A 44 -25.00 0.62 -22.80
CA THR A 44 -25.97 -0.06 -23.69
C THR A 44 -25.82 0.32 -25.17
N ARG A 45 -24.85 1.16 -25.53
CA ARG A 45 -24.56 1.50 -26.93
C ARG A 45 -23.66 0.46 -27.56
N ASP A 46 -23.96 0.13 -28.82
CA ASP A 46 -23.04 -0.63 -29.66
C ASP A 46 -21.80 0.22 -29.99
N LEU A 47 -20.62 -0.35 -29.72
CA LEU A 47 -19.31 0.27 -29.96
C LEU A 47 -18.55 -0.54 -31.02
N PRO A 48 -18.88 -0.38 -32.32
CA PRO A 48 -18.33 -1.23 -33.39
C PRO A 48 -16.81 -1.10 -33.59
N ASN A 49 -16.20 0.01 -33.16
CA ASN A 49 -14.75 0.27 -33.30
C ASN A 49 -14.06 0.38 -31.93
N SER A 50 -14.22 -0.63 -31.07
CA SER A 50 -13.57 -0.65 -29.75
C SER A 50 -12.08 -0.95 -29.84
N ILE A 51 -11.27 -0.17 -29.11
CA ILE A 51 -9.82 -0.44 -28.92
C ILE A 51 -9.54 -1.76 -28.19
N SER A 52 -10.54 -2.36 -27.53
CA SER A 52 -10.38 -3.65 -26.86
C SER A 52 -9.94 -4.76 -27.82
N ALA A 53 -10.43 -4.75 -29.07
CA ALA A 53 -10.02 -5.73 -30.07
C ALA A 53 -8.53 -5.60 -30.43
N TYR A 54 -8.01 -4.36 -30.49
CA TYR A 54 -6.59 -4.10 -30.69
C TYR A 54 -5.74 -4.67 -29.55
N HIS A 55 -6.12 -4.41 -28.29
CA HIS A 55 -5.34 -4.90 -27.15
C HIS A 55 -5.36 -6.43 -27.06
N LEU A 56 -6.50 -7.07 -27.28
CA LEU A 56 -6.59 -8.53 -27.30
C LEU A 56 -5.70 -9.16 -28.38
N ALA A 57 -5.62 -8.54 -29.57
CA ALA A 57 -4.81 -9.04 -30.67
C ALA A 57 -3.30 -8.81 -30.46
N ASN A 58 -2.91 -7.70 -29.85
CA ASN A 58 -1.52 -7.26 -29.81
C ASN A 58 -0.80 -7.47 -28.46
N SER A 59 -1.51 -7.78 -27.36
CA SER A 59 -0.84 -7.92 -26.05
C SER A 59 0.29 -8.95 -26.02
N LYS A 60 0.12 -10.13 -26.63
CA LYS A 60 1.21 -11.13 -26.69
C LYS A 60 2.25 -10.82 -27.75
N ILE A 61 1.85 -10.23 -28.88
CA ILE A 61 2.74 -9.98 -30.02
C ILE A 61 3.67 -8.80 -29.75
N GLU A 62 3.11 -7.69 -29.27
CA GLU A 62 3.84 -6.44 -29.03
C GLU A 62 4.35 -6.33 -27.58
N GLY A 63 3.55 -6.74 -26.60
CA GLY A 63 3.91 -6.63 -25.16
C GLY A 63 4.54 -7.89 -24.57
N GLY A 64 4.57 -9.01 -25.29
CA GLY A 64 5.13 -10.28 -24.81
C GLY A 64 4.29 -11.00 -23.74
N GLY A 65 3.21 -10.41 -23.23
CA GLY A 65 2.45 -10.98 -22.10
C GLY A 65 1.10 -11.56 -22.50
N THR A 66 0.69 -12.66 -21.86
CA THR A 66 -0.68 -13.20 -22.01
C THR A 66 -1.69 -12.54 -21.08
N ASN A 67 -1.24 -11.83 -20.04
CA ASN A 67 -2.12 -11.03 -19.20
C ASN A 67 -2.38 -9.67 -19.85
N VAL A 68 -3.44 -9.60 -20.65
CA VAL A 68 -3.84 -8.40 -21.40
C VAL A 68 -3.97 -7.16 -20.50
N VAL A 69 -4.49 -7.32 -19.27
CA VAL A 69 -4.64 -6.19 -18.35
C VAL A 69 -3.28 -5.66 -17.92
N ASN A 70 -2.37 -6.53 -17.47
CA ASN A 70 -1.04 -6.09 -17.05
C ASN A 70 -0.28 -5.45 -18.21
N VAL A 71 -0.32 -6.08 -19.39
CA VAL A 71 0.30 -5.54 -20.61
C VAL A 71 -0.27 -4.16 -20.98
N ILE A 72 -1.58 -3.95 -20.86
CA ILE A 72 -2.15 -2.61 -21.06
C ILE A 72 -1.56 -1.61 -20.08
N LEU A 73 -1.46 -1.97 -18.80
CA LEU A 73 -0.98 -1.07 -17.75
C LEU A 73 0.50 -0.71 -17.91
N VAL A 74 1.37 -1.70 -18.12
CA VAL A 74 2.81 -1.49 -18.09
C VAL A 74 3.44 -1.23 -19.46
N ASP A 75 2.85 -1.75 -20.55
CA ASP A 75 3.40 -1.62 -21.90
C ASP A 75 2.65 -0.56 -22.71
N PHE A 76 1.35 -0.76 -22.98
CA PHE A 76 0.60 0.16 -23.86
C PHE A 76 0.29 1.51 -23.21
N ARG A 77 0.01 1.52 -21.90
CA ARG A 77 -0.36 2.69 -21.12
C ARG A 77 0.58 2.90 -19.94
N GLY A 78 1.86 2.55 -20.11
CA GLY A 78 2.89 2.67 -19.08
C GLY A 78 3.00 4.08 -18.46
N PHE A 79 2.67 5.14 -19.22
CA PHE A 79 2.61 6.50 -18.71
C PHE A 79 1.57 6.70 -17.61
N ASP A 80 0.42 6.04 -17.71
CA ASP A 80 -0.63 6.15 -16.70
C ASP A 80 -0.16 5.51 -15.39
N THR A 81 0.39 4.30 -15.46
CA THR A 81 0.95 3.60 -14.29
C THR A 81 2.16 4.36 -13.71
N PHE A 82 3.01 4.96 -14.55
CA PHE A 82 4.10 5.81 -14.09
C PHE A 82 3.59 7.05 -13.35
N GLY A 83 2.55 7.69 -13.89
CA GLY A 83 1.85 8.81 -13.25
C GLY A 83 1.21 8.40 -11.93
N GLU A 84 0.54 7.25 -11.87
CA GLU A 84 -0.08 6.71 -10.67
C GLU A 84 0.92 6.52 -9.53
N ILE A 85 2.09 5.92 -9.78
CA ILE A 85 3.11 5.73 -8.74
C ILE A 85 3.72 7.06 -8.28
N ILE A 86 3.85 8.05 -9.16
CA ILE A 86 4.28 9.40 -8.80
C ILE A 86 3.24 10.05 -7.89
N VAL A 87 1.96 10.01 -8.26
CA VAL A 87 0.85 10.54 -7.44
C VAL A 87 0.79 9.84 -6.09
N LEU A 88 0.96 8.52 -6.05
CA LEU A 88 1.03 7.74 -4.82
C LEU A 88 2.20 8.17 -3.93
N GLY A 89 3.38 8.36 -4.52
CA GLY A 89 4.56 8.89 -3.83
C GLY A 89 4.33 10.29 -3.27
N ILE A 90 3.75 11.20 -4.06
CA ILE A 90 3.38 12.55 -3.63
C ILE A 90 2.38 12.49 -2.47
N ALA A 91 1.37 11.62 -2.54
CA ALA A 91 0.40 11.44 -1.46
C ALA A 91 1.07 10.98 -0.16
N ALA A 92 1.99 10.02 -0.23
CA ALA A 92 2.72 9.54 0.94
C ALA A 92 3.63 10.63 1.54
N LEU A 93 4.35 11.39 0.70
CA LEU A 93 5.16 12.53 1.13
C LEU A 93 4.30 13.66 1.71
N SER A 94 3.09 13.86 1.19
CA SER A 94 2.13 14.83 1.71
C SER A 94 1.61 14.42 3.08
N ILE A 95 1.28 13.14 3.29
CA ILE A 95 0.94 12.59 4.61
C ILE A 95 2.10 12.82 5.58
N PHE A 96 3.33 12.53 5.16
CA PHE A 96 4.52 12.80 5.95
C PHE A 96 4.62 14.28 6.34
N ALA A 97 4.56 15.20 5.37
CA ALA A 97 4.69 16.63 5.61
C ALA A 97 3.59 17.17 6.55
N LEU A 98 2.34 16.75 6.31
CA LEU A 98 1.21 17.14 7.15
C LEU A 98 1.37 16.62 8.58
N ILE A 99 1.74 15.36 8.76
CA ILE A 99 1.92 14.80 10.10
C ILE A 99 3.11 15.45 10.81
N GLU A 100 4.23 15.63 10.13
CA GLU A 100 5.43 16.25 10.71
C GLU A 100 5.10 17.66 11.24
N THR A 101 4.37 18.46 10.46
CA THR A 101 3.92 19.79 10.89
C THR A 101 2.93 19.75 12.05
N VAL A 102 2.03 18.76 12.13
CA VAL A 102 1.09 18.61 13.25
C VAL A 102 1.81 18.13 14.53
N THR A 103 2.84 17.31 14.38
CA THR A 103 3.65 16.80 15.50
C THR A 103 4.64 17.83 16.05
N GLN A 104 4.77 18.99 15.41
CA GLN A 104 5.62 20.10 15.85
C GLN A 104 4.75 21.34 16.12
N GLY A 105 4.62 21.76 17.39
CA GLY A 105 3.95 23.02 17.76
C GLY A 105 2.73 22.87 18.68
N GLU A 106 1.79 23.80 18.61
CA GLU A 106 0.62 23.86 19.51
C GLU A 106 -0.32 22.65 19.35
N ALA A 107 -0.49 22.14 18.13
CA ALA A 107 -1.26 20.93 17.89
C ALA A 107 -0.65 19.71 18.58
N ALA A 108 0.68 19.60 18.57
CA ALA A 108 1.42 18.55 19.27
C ALA A 108 1.22 18.64 20.79
N LYS A 109 1.25 19.86 21.36
CA LYS A 109 0.97 20.07 22.79
C LYS A 109 -0.44 19.65 23.15
N ARG A 110 -1.43 19.98 22.32
CA ARG A 110 -2.82 19.55 22.51
C ARG A 110 -2.96 18.04 22.46
N LEU A 111 -2.33 17.41 21.48
CA LEU A 111 -2.31 15.95 21.32
C LEU A 111 -1.65 15.27 22.53
N ALA A 112 -0.53 15.80 23.01
CA ALA A 112 0.16 15.32 24.22
C ALA A 112 -0.62 15.60 25.52
N SER A 113 -1.51 16.58 25.55
CA SER A 113 -2.40 16.79 26.70
C SER A 113 -3.66 15.92 26.65
N TRP A 114 -3.82 15.11 25.60
CA TRP A 114 -5.04 14.36 25.39
C TRP A 114 -5.15 13.18 26.35
N VAL A 115 -6.24 13.17 27.12
CA VAL A 115 -6.57 12.07 28.02
C VAL A 115 -7.50 11.09 27.31
N VAL A 116 -7.01 9.87 27.06
CA VAL A 116 -7.82 8.78 26.49
C VAL A 116 -8.86 8.35 27.54
N SER A 117 -10.14 8.60 27.27
CA SER A 117 -11.23 8.36 28.23
C SER A 117 -11.61 6.87 28.41
N ASN A 118 -11.00 5.96 27.65
CA ASN A 118 -11.39 4.56 27.61
C ASN A 118 -10.35 3.67 28.31
N ARG A 119 -10.79 2.82 29.26
CA ARG A 119 -10.02 1.67 29.70
C ARG A 119 -9.81 0.73 28.51
N ARG A 120 -8.59 0.67 27.99
CA ARG A 120 -8.20 -0.30 26.96
C ARG A 120 -7.61 -1.55 27.61
N SER A 121 -7.59 -2.65 26.86
CA SER A 121 -6.93 -3.88 27.28
C SER A 121 -5.48 -3.59 27.69
N ALA A 122 -5.02 -4.21 28.78
CA ALA A 122 -3.62 -4.12 29.20
C ALA A 122 -2.68 -4.87 28.23
N ASP A 123 -3.21 -5.91 27.57
CA ASP A 123 -2.54 -6.67 26.52
C ASP A 123 -2.78 -5.98 25.17
N ARG A 124 -1.80 -5.16 24.78
CA ARG A 124 -1.73 -4.37 23.54
C ARG A 124 -1.21 -5.21 22.38
N HIS A 125 -0.37 -6.21 22.66
CA HIS A 125 0.24 -7.10 21.67
C HIS A 125 -0.03 -8.58 22.00
N PRO A 126 -1.27 -9.07 21.77
CA PRO A 126 -1.67 -10.39 22.20
C PRO A 126 -0.83 -11.49 21.54
N MET A 127 -0.39 -12.44 22.37
CA MET A 127 0.45 -13.58 21.99
C MET A 127 -0.04 -14.32 20.74
N MET A 128 -1.33 -14.64 20.69
CA MET A 128 -1.91 -15.39 19.58
C MET A 128 -1.82 -14.62 18.25
N MET A 129 -1.98 -13.29 18.31
CA MET A 129 -1.87 -12.42 17.13
C MET A 129 -0.41 -12.33 16.64
N VAL A 130 0.56 -12.21 17.56
CA VAL A 130 1.99 -12.19 17.23
C VAL A 130 2.45 -13.51 16.61
N VAL A 131 2.02 -14.64 17.16
CA VAL A 131 2.37 -15.97 16.62
C VAL A 131 1.75 -16.18 15.24
N ALA A 132 0.47 -15.86 15.08
CA ALA A 132 -0.22 -15.99 13.79
C ALA A 132 0.42 -15.11 12.70
N THR A 133 0.71 -13.84 13.02
CA THR A 133 1.33 -12.90 12.06
C THR A 133 2.76 -13.28 11.69
N ARG A 134 3.54 -13.83 12.61
CA ARG A 134 4.90 -14.36 12.33
C ARG A 134 4.89 -15.49 11.31
N VAL A 135 3.87 -16.35 11.33
CA VAL A 135 3.71 -17.42 10.33
C VAL A 135 3.17 -16.86 9.01
N MET A 136 2.25 -15.90 9.07
CA MET A 136 1.68 -15.27 7.88
C MET A 136 2.72 -14.46 7.10
N LEU A 137 3.66 -13.78 7.76
CA LEU A 137 4.64 -12.91 7.09
C LEU A 137 5.42 -13.62 5.97
N PRO A 138 6.17 -14.73 6.21
CA PRO A 138 6.89 -15.42 5.14
C PRO A 138 5.96 -16.01 4.07
N LEU A 139 4.77 -16.47 4.45
CA LEU A 139 3.77 -16.98 3.51
C LEU A 139 3.27 -15.86 2.57
N SER A 140 2.93 -14.71 3.12
CA SER A 140 2.50 -13.54 2.35
C SER A 140 3.63 -12.96 1.50
N LEU A 141 4.88 -12.97 1.98
CA LEU A 141 6.04 -12.59 1.17
C LEU A 141 6.24 -13.56 -0.01
N MET A 142 6.14 -14.87 0.23
CA MET A 142 6.20 -15.88 -0.83
C MET A 142 5.10 -15.67 -1.87
N VAL A 143 3.86 -15.45 -1.42
CA VAL A 143 2.71 -15.14 -2.29
C VAL A 143 2.93 -13.83 -3.05
N GLY A 144 3.45 -12.80 -2.39
CA GLY A 144 3.77 -11.51 -3.01
C GLY A 144 4.81 -11.65 -4.12
N VAL A 145 5.90 -12.38 -3.88
CA VAL A 145 6.92 -12.68 -4.88
C VAL A 145 6.35 -13.52 -6.03
N TYR A 146 5.52 -14.51 -5.73
CA TYR A 146 4.86 -15.33 -6.75
C TYR A 146 3.94 -14.50 -7.66
N ILE A 147 3.10 -13.63 -7.07
CA ILE A 147 2.20 -12.73 -7.82
C ILE A 147 2.99 -11.69 -8.63
N PHE A 148 4.12 -11.22 -8.10
CA PHE A 148 5.03 -10.32 -8.80
C PHE A 148 5.61 -10.97 -10.06
N LEU A 149 6.20 -12.16 -9.91
CA LEU A 149 6.90 -12.85 -11.00
C LEU A 149 5.95 -13.34 -12.12
N ARG A 150 4.70 -13.70 -11.78
CA ARG A 150 3.73 -14.19 -12.78
C ARG A 150 2.93 -13.10 -13.48
N GLY A 151 3.04 -11.83 -13.04
CA GLY A 151 2.13 -10.75 -13.41
C GLY A 151 1.97 -10.49 -14.91
N HIS A 152 3.01 -10.79 -15.69
CA HIS A 152 3.01 -10.60 -17.14
C HIS A 152 2.15 -11.62 -17.91
N ASN A 153 1.95 -12.82 -17.35
CA ASN A 153 1.22 -13.90 -17.98
C ASN A 153 -0.11 -14.23 -17.29
N GLU A 154 -0.20 -13.97 -15.99
CA GLU A 154 -1.35 -14.31 -15.15
C GLU A 154 -1.71 -13.13 -14.22
N PRO A 155 -2.91 -13.10 -13.61
CA PRO A 155 -3.30 -12.00 -12.74
C PRO A 155 -2.28 -11.73 -11.63
N GLY A 156 -1.78 -10.49 -11.58
CA GLY A 156 -0.70 -10.07 -10.69
C GLY A 156 -0.07 -8.74 -11.10
N GLY A 157 1.24 -8.61 -10.89
CA GLY A 157 2.02 -7.41 -11.22
C GLY A 157 2.58 -6.66 -10.01
N GLY A 158 3.34 -5.59 -10.27
CA GLY A 158 4.06 -4.84 -9.24
C GLY A 158 3.15 -4.22 -8.18
N PHE A 159 2.01 -3.66 -8.58
CA PHE A 159 1.05 -3.02 -7.68
C PHE A 159 0.45 -3.99 -6.66
N ILE A 160 -0.15 -5.09 -7.15
CA ILE A 160 -0.84 -6.06 -6.29
C ILE A 160 0.16 -6.74 -5.37
N ALA A 161 1.32 -7.15 -5.88
CA ALA A 161 2.39 -7.70 -5.06
C ALA A 161 2.83 -6.72 -3.96
N GLY A 162 2.98 -5.44 -4.30
CA GLY A 162 3.32 -4.38 -3.35
C GLY A 162 2.28 -4.24 -2.25
N LEU A 163 0.98 -4.27 -2.60
CA LEU A 163 -0.11 -4.22 -1.62
C LEU A 163 -0.15 -5.45 -0.72
N VAL A 164 0.01 -6.66 -1.26
CA VAL A 164 0.03 -7.90 -0.46
C VAL A 164 1.17 -7.88 0.56
N VAL A 165 2.37 -7.50 0.11
CA VAL A 165 3.54 -7.37 0.99
C VAL A 165 3.30 -6.26 2.03
N SER A 166 2.75 -5.12 1.61
CA SER A 166 2.44 -4.02 2.53
C SER A 166 1.44 -4.42 3.61
N VAL A 167 0.38 -5.15 3.26
CA VAL A 167 -0.61 -5.65 4.22
C VAL A 167 0.05 -6.60 5.22
N ALA A 168 0.91 -7.52 4.76
CA ALA A 168 1.64 -8.42 5.63
C ALA A 168 2.54 -7.66 6.61
N LEU A 169 3.26 -6.64 6.14
CA LEU A 169 4.08 -5.78 6.98
C LEU A 169 3.24 -4.98 7.96
N VAL A 170 2.15 -4.35 7.52
CA VAL A 170 1.21 -3.62 8.39
C VAL A 170 0.66 -4.53 9.50
N MET A 171 0.26 -5.76 9.16
CA MET A 171 -0.21 -6.74 10.14
C MET A 171 0.88 -7.10 11.16
N GLN A 172 2.13 -7.25 10.72
CA GLN A 172 3.26 -7.47 11.62
C GLN A 172 3.50 -6.27 12.55
N TYR A 173 3.41 -5.04 12.02
CA TYR A 173 3.51 -3.81 12.81
C TYR A 173 2.43 -3.70 13.88
N MET A 174 1.19 -4.05 13.53
CA MET A 174 0.07 -4.03 14.46
C MET A 174 0.19 -5.11 15.54
N ALA A 175 0.69 -6.30 15.18
CA ALA A 175 0.80 -7.41 16.12
C ALA A 175 1.98 -7.26 17.08
N SER A 176 3.18 -6.95 16.58
CA SER A 176 4.42 -6.89 17.38
C SER A 176 4.80 -5.50 17.87
N GLY A 177 3.99 -4.50 17.56
CA GLY A 177 4.19 -3.12 17.98
C GLY A 177 5.19 -2.36 17.11
N PHE A 178 5.01 -1.04 17.07
CA PHE A 178 5.78 -0.14 16.22
C PHE A 178 7.26 -0.05 16.63
N GLY A 179 7.55 0.03 17.94
CA GLY A 179 8.91 0.20 18.47
C GLY A 179 9.84 -0.95 18.10
N TRP A 180 9.45 -2.16 18.46
CA TRP A 180 10.15 -3.40 18.13
C TRP A 180 10.41 -3.54 16.64
N THR A 181 9.39 -3.20 15.84
CA THR A 181 9.43 -3.35 14.39
C THR A 181 10.33 -2.30 13.72
N GLN A 182 10.24 -1.03 14.12
CA GLN A 182 11.12 0.04 13.60
C GLN A 182 12.59 -0.19 13.97
N ASN A 183 12.88 -0.68 15.17
CA ASN A 183 14.26 -0.99 15.57
C ASN A 183 14.89 -2.09 14.69
N ARG A 184 14.06 -2.95 14.08
CA ARG A 184 14.51 -4.03 13.18
C ARG A 184 14.48 -3.62 11.70
N MET A 185 13.52 -2.80 11.28
CA MET A 185 13.44 -2.32 9.90
C MET A 185 14.20 -1.01 9.72
N LYS A 186 15.46 -1.14 9.29
CA LYS A 186 16.35 -0.01 8.93
C LYS A 186 16.10 0.54 7.51
N VAL A 187 14.89 0.35 6.97
CA VAL A 187 14.56 0.74 5.60
C VAL A 187 14.12 2.20 5.58
N ASN A 188 14.79 3.03 4.77
CA ASN A 188 14.35 4.39 4.54
C ASN A 188 13.16 4.40 3.56
N TYR A 189 11.93 4.56 4.07
CA TYR A 189 10.73 4.56 3.23
C TYR A 189 10.70 5.69 2.20
N HIS A 190 11.25 6.86 2.53
CA HIS A 190 11.39 7.96 1.55
C HIS A 190 12.32 7.55 0.42
N GLY A 191 13.46 6.94 0.78
CA GLY A 191 14.42 6.39 -0.17
C GLY A 191 13.80 5.29 -1.03
N MET A 192 12.94 4.44 -0.47
CA MET A 192 12.27 3.36 -1.20
C MET A 192 11.25 3.89 -2.23
N ILE A 193 10.48 4.92 -1.88
CA ILE A 193 9.59 5.64 -2.82
C ILE A 193 10.42 6.25 -3.95
N GLY A 194 11.47 7.01 -3.61
CA GLY A 194 12.33 7.66 -4.59
C GLY A 194 13.03 6.66 -5.50
N LEU A 195 13.59 5.59 -4.94
CA LEU A 195 14.25 4.53 -5.68
C LEU A 195 13.27 3.76 -6.57
N GLY A 196 12.02 3.56 -6.14
CA GLY A 196 10.98 2.95 -6.96
C GLY A 196 10.63 3.78 -8.18
N VAL A 197 10.38 5.09 -8.00
CA VAL A 197 10.10 6.02 -9.11
C VAL A 197 11.29 6.15 -10.04
N ILE A 198 12.50 6.26 -9.50
CA ILE A 198 13.74 6.33 -10.29
C ILE A 198 13.96 5.02 -11.06
N ALA A 199 13.74 3.86 -10.44
CA ALA A 199 13.86 2.58 -11.11
C ALA A 199 12.88 2.48 -12.30
N ALA A 200 11.61 2.84 -12.10
CA ALA A 200 10.61 2.88 -13.17
C ALA A 200 11.01 3.85 -14.29
N ALA A 201 11.51 5.04 -13.95
CA ALA A 201 11.98 6.04 -14.91
C ALA A 201 13.22 5.55 -15.69
N ILE A 202 14.19 4.93 -15.04
CA ILE A 202 15.38 4.35 -15.68
C ILE A 202 14.97 3.20 -16.61
N THR A 203 14.07 2.33 -16.17
CA THR A 203 13.55 1.26 -17.02
C THR A 203 12.87 1.84 -18.26
N GLY A 204 12.02 2.86 -18.13
CA GLY A 204 11.40 3.52 -19.28
C GLY A 204 12.41 4.24 -20.19
N ALA A 205 13.44 4.84 -19.62
CA ALA A 205 14.50 5.54 -20.35
C ALA A 205 15.47 4.58 -21.06
N SER A 206 15.55 3.32 -20.61
CA SER A 206 16.39 2.30 -21.27
C SER A 206 16.01 2.07 -22.73
N ALA A 207 14.75 2.32 -23.10
CA ALA A 207 14.27 2.29 -24.49
C ALA A 207 14.97 3.29 -25.42
N TRP A 208 15.43 4.43 -24.89
CA TRP A 208 16.16 5.44 -25.67
C TRP A 208 17.49 4.92 -26.20
N VAL A 209 18.13 3.98 -25.48
CA VAL A 209 19.38 3.34 -25.93
C VAL A 209 19.15 2.56 -27.23
N ALA A 210 17.94 2.04 -27.43
CA ALA A 210 17.53 1.35 -28.64
C ALA A 210 16.92 2.30 -29.70
N GLY A 211 16.92 3.62 -29.47
CA GLY A 211 16.28 4.61 -30.35
C GLY A 211 14.75 4.59 -30.33
N LEU A 212 14.15 3.91 -29.35
CA LEU A 212 12.70 3.79 -29.19
C LEU A 212 12.16 4.88 -28.25
N PRO A 213 10.86 5.22 -28.34
CA PRO A 213 10.22 6.14 -27.41
C PRO A 213 10.31 5.68 -25.95
N PHE A 214 10.20 6.63 -25.01
CA PHE A 214 10.17 6.33 -23.57
C PHE A 214 9.07 5.32 -23.23
N LEU A 215 9.35 4.39 -22.30
CA LEU A 215 8.45 3.30 -21.89
C LEU A 215 8.06 2.33 -23.02
N THR A 216 8.86 2.24 -24.09
CA THR A 216 8.70 1.14 -25.04
C THR A 216 9.27 -0.13 -24.42
N SER A 217 8.40 -1.11 -24.14
CA SER A 217 8.82 -2.38 -23.57
C SER A 217 9.46 -3.29 -24.60
N GLY A 218 10.60 -3.86 -24.24
CA GLY A 218 11.22 -5.00 -24.90
C GLY A 218 11.21 -6.25 -24.02
N PHE A 219 11.29 -7.42 -24.64
CA PHE A 219 11.43 -8.71 -23.98
C PHE A 219 12.61 -9.48 -24.55
N VAL A 220 13.38 -10.15 -23.68
CA VAL A 220 14.51 -11.00 -24.05
C VAL A 220 14.30 -12.36 -23.42
N HIS A 221 14.48 -13.42 -24.20
CA HIS A 221 14.43 -14.79 -23.70
C HIS A 221 15.82 -15.15 -23.16
N VAL A 222 15.93 -15.30 -21.85
CA VAL A 222 17.17 -15.66 -21.16
C VAL A 222 17.08 -17.12 -20.73
N HIS A 223 18.06 -17.92 -21.11
CA HIS A 223 18.14 -19.31 -20.66
C HIS A 223 18.85 -19.39 -19.32
N LEU A 224 18.11 -19.71 -18.26
CA LEU A 224 18.65 -19.93 -16.91
C LEU A 224 18.89 -21.43 -16.69
N PRO A 225 20.10 -21.85 -16.27
CA PRO A 225 20.48 -23.28 -16.20
C PRO A 225 19.65 -24.13 -15.22
N ILE A 226 18.86 -23.50 -14.34
CA ILE A 226 18.01 -24.18 -13.34
C ILE A 226 16.50 -24.03 -13.65
N VAL A 227 16.11 -22.96 -14.35
CA VAL A 227 14.70 -22.53 -14.50
C VAL A 227 14.19 -22.77 -15.93
N GLY A 228 15.08 -22.98 -16.91
CA GLY A 228 14.73 -23.11 -18.32
C GLY A 228 14.69 -21.76 -19.04
N GLU A 229 13.92 -21.66 -20.12
CA GLU A 229 13.71 -20.39 -20.82
C GLU A 229 12.86 -19.44 -19.98
N PHE A 230 13.41 -18.27 -19.69
CA PHE A 230 12.76 -17.22 -18.92
C PHE A 230 12.58 -15.97 -19.78
N GLU A 231 11.34 -15.56 -20.00
CA GLU A 231 11.00 -14.33 -20.71
C GLU A 231 11.25 -13.13 -19.78
N LEU A 232 12.42 -12.50 -19.91
CA LEU A 232 12.79 -11.32 -19.14
C LEU A 232 12.27 -10.08 -19.89
N ALA A 233 11.11 -9.60 -19.47
CA ALA A 233 10.55 -8.36 -19.97
C ALA A 233 11.13 -7.16 -19.21
N SER A 234 11.50 -6.09 -19.93
CA SER A 234 11.81 -4.79 -19.32
C SER A 234 10.67 -4.29 -18.42
N ALA A 235 9.42 -4.67 -18.74
CA ALA A 235 8.24 -4.48 -17.90
C ALA A 235 8.41 -4.97 -16.44
N MET A 236 9.19 -6.04 -16.20
CA MET A 236 9.47 -6.51 -14.83
C MET A 236 10.29 -5.51 -14.01
N GLY A 237 11.21 -4.78 -14.66
CA GLY A 237 11.97 -3.70 -14.01
C GLY A 237 11.09 -2.51 -13.65
N PHE A 238 10.12 -2.20 -14.52
CA PHE A 238 9.12 -1.18 -14.27
C PHE A 238 8.20 -1.58 -13.10
N ASP A 239 7.70 -2.82 -13.12
CA ASP A 239 6.92 -3.41 -12.03
C ASP A 239 7.68 -3.44 -10.70
N LEU A 240 9.01 -3.66 -10.72
CA LEU A 240 9.84 -3.56 -9.52
C LEU A 240 9.83 -2.13 -8.96
N GLY A 241 9.96 -1.12 -9.83
CA GLY A 241 9.85 0.29 -9.44
C GLY A 241 8.47 0.61 -8.82
N VAL A 242 7.40 0.09 -9.42
CA VAL A 242 6.03 0.20 -8.91
C VAL A 242 5.93 -0.46 -7.52
N PHE A 243 6.39 -1.70 -7.39
CA PHE A 243 6.37 -2.47 -6.14
C PHE A 243 7.05 -1.70 -4.99
N LEU A 244 8.26 -1.20 -5.22
CA LEU A 244 9.02 -0.44 -4.23
C LEU A 244 8.31 0.85 -3.83
N THR A 245 7.72 1.56 -4.80
CA THR A 245 6.97 2.78 -4.54
C THR A 245 5.73 2.52 -3.69
N VAL A 246 4.97 1.46 -4.00
CA VAL A 246 3.77 1.08 -3.26
C VAL A 246 4.10 0.68 -1.83
N VAL A 247 5.08 -0.22 -1.64
CA VAL A 247 5.50 -0.61 -0.29
C VAL A 247 6.02 0.60 0.47
N GLY A 248 6.84 1.45 -0.16
CA GLY A 248 7.39 2.64 0.48
C GLY A 248 6.31 3.61 0.93
N ALA A 249 5.33 3.88 0.06
CA ALA A 249 4.22 4.78 0.34
C ALA A 249 3.34 4.29 1.49
N VAL A 250 2.94 3.02 1.48
CA VAL A 250 2.10 2.44 2.53
C VAL A 250 2.84 2.41 3.87
N MET A 251 4.11 1.99 3.87
CA MET A 251 4.90 1.91 5.09
C MET A 251 5.22 3.29 5.68
N LEU A 252 5.49 4.30 4.84
CA LEU A 252 5.67 5.68 5.29
C LEU A 252 4.41 6.23 5.93
N ALA A 253 3.26 6.04 5.28
CA ALA A 253 1.97 6.48 5.81
C ALA A 253 1.64 5.80 7.15
N LEU A 254 1.86 4.49 7.26
CA LEU A 254 1.69 3.74 8.50
C LEU A 254 2.60 4.29 9.61
N ALA A 255 3.89 4.48 9.31
CA ALA A 255 4.85 4.93 10.30
C ALA A 255 4.50 6.31 10.87
N LYS A 256 4.03 7.22 10.01
CA LYS A 256 3.63 8.56 10.43
C LYS A 256 2.31 8.57 11.20
N LEU A 257 1.32 7.78 10.79
CA LEU A 257 0.07 7.64 11.56
C LEU A 257 0.30 7.00 12.94
N SER A 258 1.16 5.98 13.02
CA SER A 258 1.51 5.34 14.29
C SER A 258 2.27 6.28 15.24
N GLN A 259 3.08 7.21 14.70
CA GLN A 259 3.72 8.25 15.49
C GLN A 259 2.69 9.16 16.20
N VAL A 260 1.62 9.56 15.49
CA VAL A 260 0.54 10.39 16.05
C VAL A 260 -0.21 9.65 17.15
N GLU A 261 -0.56 8.38 16.93
CA GLU A 261 -1.21 7.53 17.92
C GLU A 261 -0.38 7.44 19.21
N ARG A 262 0.93 7.22 19.09
CA ARG A 262 1.82 7.12 20.25
C ARG A 262 1.87 8.41 21.08
N MET A 263 1.83 9.57 20.42
CA MET A 263 1.78 10.87 21.09
C MET A 263 0.45 11.11 21.80
N ALA A 264 -0.65 10.68 21.20
CA ALA A 264 -1.98 10.78 21.81
C ALA A 264 -2.14 9.86 23.02
N GLU A 265 -1.58 8.65 22.96
CA GLU A 265 -1.83 7.60 23.94
C GLU A 265 -0.73 7.50 25.02
N HIS A 266 0.32 8.31 24.96
CA HIS A 266 1.49 8.25 25.86
C HIS A 266 2.08 6.83 25.96
N VAL A 267 2.07 6.11 24.84
CA VAL A 267 2.50 4.71 24.79
C VAL A 267 4.02 4.65 24.75
N ASP A 268 4.62 4.01 25.75
CA ASP A 268 6.05 3.69 25.75
C ASP A 268 6.44 2.84 24.54
N VAL A 269 7.68 2.98 24.08
CA VAL A 269 8.21 2.22 22.96
C VAL A 269 8.33 0.75 23.39
N ASN A 270 7.47 -0.13 22.85
CA ASN A 270 7.61 -1.56 23.10
C ASN A 270 8.93 -2.06 22.51
N LEU A 271 9.80 -2.62 23.35
CA LEU A 271 11.09 -3.18 22.96
C LEU A 271 11.02 -4.68 22.67
N ASP A 272 9.97 -5.34 23.17
CA ASP A 272 9.72 -6.77 23.05
C ASP A 272 8.62 -7.05 22.03
N PRO A 273 8.60 -8.25 21.41
CA PRO A 273 7.64 -8.54 20.34
C PRO A 273 6.20 -8.75 20.83
N MET A 274 5.99 -8.89 22.14
CA MET A 274 4.73 -9.21 22.78
C MET A 274 4.78 -8.79 24.25
N ASP A 275 3.64 -8.47 24.85
CA ASP A 275 3.60 -7.89 26.20
C ASP A 275 3.91 -8.91 27.31
N HIS A 276 3.76 -10.21 27.02
CA HIS A 276 4.10 -11.29 27.95
C HIS A 276 4.86 -12.40 27.22
N ASP A 277 6.15 -12.59 27.53
CA ASP A 277 6.94 -13.70 27.00
C ASP A 277 6.94 -14.92 27.93
N PRO A 278 6.24 -16.03 27.61
CA PRO A 278 6.22 -17.22 28.45
C PRO A 278 7.57 -17.97 28.46
N SER A 279 8.51 -17.63 27.57
CA SER A 279 9.87 -18.19 27.58
C SER A 279 10.79 -17.52 28.59
N VAL A 280 10.45 -16.29 29.02
CA VAL A 280 11.17 -15.59 30.09
C VAL A 280 10.67 -16.12 31.42
N ARG A 281 11.45 -17.00 32.05
CA ARG A 281 11.19 -17.42 33.44
C ARG A 281 11.33 -16.20 34.34
N ILE A 282 10.22 -15.70 34.87
CA ILE A 282 10.23 -14.72 35.95
C ILE A 282 10.94 -15.39 37.13
N ALA A 283 12.12 -14.90 37.50
CA ALA A 283 12.79 -15.33 38.72
C ALA A 283 11.84 -14.98 39.87
N THR A 284 11.29 -16.01 40.52
CA THR A 284 10.51 -15.86 41.75
C THR A 284 11.42 -15.14 42.75
N PRO A 285 10.99 -14.03 43.38
CA PRO A 285 11.78 -13.43 44.45
C PRO A 285 11.99 -14.52 45.52
N GLU A 286 13.24 -14.83 45.84
CA GLU A 286 13.56 -15.62 47.01
C GLU A 286 12.85 -14.97 48.19
N LYS A 287 11.94 -15.71 48.82
CA LYS A 287 11.44 -15.34 50.14
C LYS A 287 12.65 -15.37 51.07
N GLU A 288 13.23 -14.20 51.34
CA GLU A 288 14.10 -14.02 52.50
C GLU A 288 13.29 -14.48 53.73
N ALA A 289 13.76 -15.58 54.33
CA ALA A 289 13.25 -16.18 55.55
C ALA A 289 14.23 -15.89 56.69
#